data_AF-A0AA38RD36-F1
#
_entry.id   AF-A0AA38RD36-F1
#
_cell.length_a   1.000
_cell.length_b   1.000
_cell.length_c   1.000
_cell.angle_alpha   90.00
_cell.angle_beta   90.00
_cell.angle_gamma   90.00
#
_symmetry.space_group_name_H-M   'P 1'
#
loop_
_entity.id
_entity.type
_entity.pdbx_description
1 polymer ?
#
loop_
_entity_poly.entity_id
_entity_poly.type
_entity_poly.pdbx_seq_one_letter_code
_entity_poly.pdbx_strand_id
1 'polypeptide(L)'
;MKLFHHFQTCTSHTLIFGTEVWEQAIKLSFDSECLTHAILCVSARHHAFLTPEEPKYAAAAAAHLCQALHLFREALSAGFTPANVDIFLTTAILIQFEIWTNIDFVSFGSDGISLNASWDRMFELSLGLQQIFHNSLPHVFEGPSVFVKPARYSPRTTLVRAATISRCTLDLFMSHFDYARPMEKGALQTPLPFKRGEDLAPEECWMYHSWHLVDDGGPAEESYIRALRRLCLLMSFLPEAQGDRETSHGLTDDLVSDYARYVFLFPVLLLERPLIRMTKQRNPKALLLLYHYFRCIRVLLPRKECWWAQKRASISEMALWEILEKQCSMAGQSPT
;
A
#
# COMPACT_ATOMS: atom_id res chain seq x y z
N MET A 1 -22.18 18.30 8.75
CA MET A 1 -22.87 18.44 7.44
C MET A 1 -21.93 18.66 6.25
N LYS A 2 -21.10 19.74 6.20
CA LYS A 2 -20.22 20.00 5.03
C LYS A 2 -19.30 18.82 4.66
N LEU A 3 -18.59 18.25 5.62
CA LEU A 3 -17.67 17.11 5.38
C LEU A 3 -18.41 15.85 4.93
N PHE A 4 -19.59 15.57 5.50
CA PHE A 4 -20.38 14.41 5.10
C PHE A 4 -20.87 14.54 3.66
N HIS A 5 -21.37 15.73 3.30
CA HIS A 5 -21.75 16.03 1.91
C HIS A 5 -20.56 15.88 0.95
N HIS A 6 -19.39 16.44 1.30
CA HIS A 6 -18.17 16.28 0.49
C HIS A 6 -17.74 14.82 0.36
N PHE A 7 -17.96 14.00 1.39
CA PHE A 7 -17.67 12.57 1.27
C PHE A 7 -18.55 11.91 0.21
N GLN A 8 -19.84 12.18 0.26
CA GLN A 8 -20.84 11.59 -0.64
C GLN A 8 -20.66 12.03 -2.09
N THR A 9 -20.33 13.29 -2.34
CA THR A 9 -20.30 13.86 -3.71
C THR A 9 -18.93 13.93 -4.35
N CYS A 10 -17.85 13.84 -3.56
CA CYS A 10 -16.49 14.00 -4.06
C CYS A 10 -15.57 12.87 -3.58
N THR A 11 -15.40 12.70 -2.27
CA THR A 11 -14.35 11.82 -1.73
C THR A 11 -14.57 10.36 -2.08
N SER A 12 -15.78 9.84 -1.92
CA SER A 12 -16.12 8.43 -2.20
C SER A 12 -15.74 7.98 -3.61
N HIS A 13 -15.86 8.87 -4.60
CA HIS A 13 -15.53 8.61 -6.00
C HIS A 13 -14.03 8.52 -6.28
N THR A 14 -13.19 8.95 -5.34
CA THR A 14 -11.71 8.84 -5.42
C THR A 14 -11.16 7.62 -4.68
N LEU A 15 -12.00 6.88 -3.95
CA LEU A 15 -11.59 5.74 -3.14
C LEU A 15 -11.70 4.43 -3.94
N ILE A 16 -10.82 3.48 -3.64
CA ILE A 16 -10.87 2.12 -4.19
C ILE A 16 -12.05 1.31 -3.62
N PHE A 17 -12.29 0.11 -4.16
CA PHE A 17 -13.40 -0.82 -3.82
C PHE A 17 -14.78 -0.51 -4.42
N GLY A 18 -14.90 0.52 -5.26
CA GLY A 18 -16.12 0.83 -6.00
C GLY A 18 -17.17 1.58 -5.18
N THR A 19 -18.11 2.23 -5.87
CA THR A 19 -19.09 3.13 -5.24
C THR A 19 -20.06 2.42 -4.32
N GLU A 20 -20.46 1.17 -4.63
CA GLU A 20 -21.39 0.36 -3.82
C GLU A 20 -20.92 0.25 -2.35
N VAL A 21 -19.63 0.04 -2.11
CA VAL A 21 -19.05 -0.08 -0.76
C VAL A 21 -19.20 1.22 0.01
N TRP A 22 -18.94 2.36 -0.64
CA TRP A 22 -18.99 3.67 0.01
C TRP A 22 -20.41 4.17 0.23
N GLU A 23 -21.33 3.87 -0.68
CA GLU A 23 -22.77 4.11 -0.48
C GLU A 23 -23.30 3.32 0.72
N GLN A 24 -22.86 2.06 0.89
CA GLN A 24 -23.22 1.27 2.06
C GLN A 24 -22.57 1.83 3.34
N ALA A 25 -21.30 2.24 3.29
CA ALA A 25 -20.62 2.87 4.43
C ALA A 25 -21.36 4.13 4.92
N ILE A 26 -21.85 4.95 3.99
CA ILE A 26 -22.66 6.14 4.31
C ILE A 26 -23.93 5.75 5.06
N LYS A 27 -24.66 4.72 4.61
CA LYS A 27 -25.87 4.23 5.30
C LYS A 27 -25.56 3.72 6.70
N LEU A 28 -24.53 2.87 6.83
CA LEU A 28 -24.12 2.28 8.11
C LEU A 28 -23.60 3.32 9.11
N SER A 29 -23.08 4.45 8.62
CA SER A 29 -22.54 5.50 9.49
C SER A 29 -23.59 6.14 10.39
N PHE A 30 -24.87 6.18 9.97
CA PHE A 30 -25.96 6.70 10.81
C PHE A 30 -26.18 5.89 12.08
N ASP A 31 -25.81 4.60 12.05
CA ASP A 31 -25.94 3.67 13.19
C ASP A 31 -24.60 3.41 13.88
N SER A 32 -23.51 4.04 13.43
CA SER A 32 -22.15 3.81 13.92
C SER A 32 -21.33 5.09 14.02
N GLU A 33 -21.08 5.52 15.26
CA GLU A 33 -20.28 6.71 15.53
C GLU A 33 -18.82 6.55 15.07
N CYS A 34 -18.22 5.36 15.23
CA CYS A 34 -16.85 5.12 14.80
C CYS A 34 -16.69 5.25 13.28
N LEU A 35 -17.63 4.69 12.51
CA LEU A 35 -17.64 4.83 11.05
C LEU A 35 -17.94 6.25 10.60
N THR A 36 -18.87 6.94 11.28
CA THR A 36 -19.13 8.37 11.03
C THR A 36 -17.84 9.18 11.17
N HIS A 37 -17.09 9.00 12.26
CA HIS A 37 -15.84 9.72 12.45
C HIS A 37 -14.77 9.33 11.42
N ALA A 38 -14.67 8.07 11.02
CA ALA A 38 -13.76 7.64 9.97
C ALA A 38 -14.09 8.29 8.60
N ILE A 39 -15.37 8.36 8.23
CA ILE A 39 -15.85 9.03 7.02
C ILE A 39 -15.50 10.53 7.06
N LEU A 40 -15.79 11.20 8.18
CA LEU A 40 -15.52 12.62 8.34
C LEU A 40 -14.01 12.91 8.34
N CYS A 41 -13.20 12.02 8.90
CA CYS A 41 -11.74 12.10 8.86
C CYS A 41 -11.21 12.09 7.43
N VAL A 42 -11.54 11.06 6.66
CA VAL A 42 -11.05 10.92 5.27
C VAL A 42 -11.59 12.04 4.39
N SER A 43 -12.84 12.47 4.60
CA SER A 43 -13.41 13.61 3.89
C SER A 43 -12.67 14.92 4.20
N ALA A 44 -12.38 15.19 5.47
CA ALA A 44 -11.60 16.35 5.88
C ALA A 44 -10.18 16.30 5.32
N ARG A 45 -9.56 15.12 5.28
CA ARG A 45 -8.23 14.91 4.71
C ARG A 45 -8.20 15.18 3.20
N HIS A 46 -9.19 14.67 2.47
CA HIS A 46 -9.35 14.96 1.05
C HIS A 46 -9.57 16.46 0.80
N HIS A 47 -10.38 17.12 1.63
CA HIS A 47 -10.53 18.58 1.57
C HIS A 47 -9.21 19.30 1.82
N ALA A 48 -8.43 18.91 2.83
CA ALA A 48 -7.12 19.50 3.11
C ALA A 48 -6.13 19.31 1.94
N PHE A 49 -6.24 18.21 1.19
CA PHE A 49 -5.48 18.01 -0.04
C PHE A 49 -5.89 18.99 -1.15
N LEU A 50 -7.19 19.21 -1.34
CA LEU A 50 -7.71 20.13 -2.37
C LEU A 50 -7.49 21.62 -2.01
N THR A 51 -7.51 21.96 -0.72
CA THR A 51 -7.37 23.33 -0.21
C THR A 51 -6.30 23.40 0.89
N PRO A 52 -5.01 23.29 0.55
CA PRO A 52 -3.92 23.24 1.54
C PRO A 52 -3.77 24.52 2.36
N GLU A 53 -4.26 25.65 1.85
CA GLU A 53 -4.25 26.96 2.52
C GLU A 53 -5.22 27.04 3.71
N GLU A 54 -6.14 26.08 3.86
CA GLU A 54 -7.15 26.06 4.91
C GLU A 54 -6.80 25.03 6.01
N PRO A 55 -5.99 25.39 7.03
CA PRO A 55 -5.47 24.44 8.02
C PRO A 55 -6.55 23.78 8.87
N LYS A 56 -7.76 24.39 8.94
CA LYS A 56 -8.91 23.84 9.67
C LYS A 56 -9.29 22.43 9.23
N TYR A 57 -9.07 22.07 7.96
CA TYR A 57 -9.40 20.73 7.46
C TYR A 57 -8.40 19.67 7.93
N ALA A 58 -7.11 20.00 7.99
CA ALA A 58 -6.11 19.11 8.56
C ALA A 58 -6.37 18.89 10.07
N ALA A 59 -6.73 19.95 10.80
CA ALA A 59 -7.09 19.85 12.21
C ALA A 59 -8.37 19.02 12.44
N ALA A 60 -9.40 19.21 11.60
CA ALA A 60 -10.63 18.42 11.65
C ALA A 60 -10.38 16.93 11.34
N ALA A 61 -9.53 16.63 10.37
CA ALA A 61 -9.13 15.25 10.07
C ALA A 61 -8.49 14.58 11.29
N ALA A 62 -7.52 15.25 11.93
CA ALA A 62 -6.86 14.73 13.14
C ALA A 62 -7.84 14.51 14.31
N ALA A 63 -8.75 15.46 14.55
CA ALA A 63 -9.75 15.33 15.62
C ALA A 63 -10.70 14.14 15.38
N HIS A 64 -11.19 13.98 14.15
CA HIS A 64 -12.04 12.85 13.79
C HIS A 64 -11.29 11.51 13.80
N LEU A 65 -10.01 11.49 13.42
CA LEU A 65 -9.18 10.29 13.53
C LEU A 65 -9.08 9.81 14.97
N CYS A 66 -8.77 10.71 15.92
CA CYS A 66 -8.68 10.36 17.33
C CYS A 66 -9.97 9.71 17.85
N GLN A 67 -11.13 10.30 17.50
CA GLN A 67 -12.43 9.78 17.91
C GLN A 67 -12.76 8.44 17.23
N ALA A 68 -12.48 8.32 15.92
CA ALA A 68 -12.66 7.08 15.18
C ALA A 68 -11.83 5.95 15.80
N LEU A 69 -10.55 6.17 16.10
CA LEU A 69 -9.68 5.16 16.71
C LEU A 69 -10.14 4.76 18.12
N HIS A 70 -10.57 5.73 18.93
CA HIS A 70 -11.06 5.47 20.28
C HIS A 70 -12.31 4.57 20.26
N LEU A 71 -13.34 4.99 19.51
CA LEU A 71 -14.60 4.26 19.40
C LEU A 71 -14.43 2.93 18.67
N PHE A 72 -13.54 2.86 17.67
CA PHE A 72 -13.31 1.64 16.93
C PHE A 72 -12.66 0.57 17.79
N ARG A 73 -11.72 0.95 18.68
CA ARG A 73 -11.11 0.02 19.63
C ARG A 73 -12.14 -0.55 20.61
N GLU A 74 -13.06 0.27 21.09
CA GLU A 74 -14.17 -0.17 21.94
C GLU A 74 -15.08 -1.14 21.17
N ALA A 75 -15.49 -0.78 19.95
CA ALA A 75 -16.34 -1.61 19.11
C ALA A 75 -15.71 -2.97 18.78
N LEU A 76 -14.40 -3.01 18.49
CA LEU A 76 -13.65 -4.26 18.25
C LEU A 76 -13.64 -5.18 19.47
N SER A 77 -13.77 -4.64 20.69
CA SER A 77 -13.80 -5.43 21.92
C SER A 77 -15.10 -6.24 22.07
N ALA A 78 -16.16 -5.87 21.34
CA ALA A 78 -17.43 -6.61 21.30
C ALA A 78 -17.36 -7.87 20.40
N GLY A 79 -16.29 -8.05 19.63
CA GLY A 79 -16.12 -9.18 18.71
C GLY A 79 -16.77 -8.99 17.34
N PHE A 80 -16.45 -9.91 16.42
CA PHE A 80 -16.90 -9.88 15.03
C PHE A 80 -18.22 -10.64 14.88
N THR A 81 -19.18 -10.04 14.17
CA THR A 81 -20.47 -10.63 13.85
C THR A 81 -20.85 -10.30 12.40
N PRO A 82 -21.74 -11.07 11.75
CA PRO A 82 -22.24 -10.73 10.42
C PRO A 82 -22.91 -9.33 10.35
N ALA A 83 -23.42 -8.81 11.47
CA ALA A 83 -24.09 -7.51 11.51
C ALA A 83 -23.12 -6.31 11.58
N ASN A 84 -21.93 -6.49 12.16
CA ASN A 84 -20.96 -5.40 12.36
C ASN A 84 -19.73 -5.47 11.43
N VAL A 85 -19.57 -6.56 10.68
CA VAL A 85 -18.38 -6.79 9.85
C VAL A 85 -18.17 -5.70 8.79
N ASP A 86 -19.24 -5.23 8.15
CA ASP A 86 -19.15 -4.18 7.13
C ASP A 86 -18.73 -2.84 7.76
N ILE A 87 -19.17 -2.55 8.99
CA ILE A 87 -18.74 -1.37 9.76
C ILE A 87 -17.25 -1.47 10.07
N PHE A 88 -16.78 -2.64 10.50
CA PHE A 88 -15.38 -2.83 10.87
C PHE A 88 -14.45 -2.75 9.66
N LEU A 89 -14.82 -3.39 8.55
CA LEU A 89 -14.04 -3.34 7.32
C LEU A 89 -14.00 -1.93 6.71
N THR A 90 -15.13 -1.24 6.62
CA THR A 90 -15.16 0.15 6.10
C THR A 90 -14.35 1.09 6.99
N THR A 91 -14.51 1.01 8.31
CA THR A 91 -13.74 1.82 9.26
C THR A 91 -12.24 1.55 9.15
N ALA A 92 -11.85 0.27 9.08
CA ALA A 92 -10.46 -0.15 8.90
C ALA A 92 -9.85 0.39 7.59
N ILE A 93 -10.57 0.27 6.47
CA ILE A 93 -10.10 0.78 5.18
C ILE A 93 -9.94 2.30 5.21
N LEU A 94 -10.89 3.03 5.80
CA LEU A 94 -10.82 4.49 5.94
C LEU A 94 -9.63 4.93 6.82
N ILE A 95 -9.37 4.22 7.92
CA ILE A 95 -8.17 4.45 8.74
C ILE A 95 -6.89 4.16 7.95
N GLN A 96 -6.89 3.13 7.09
CA GLN A 96 -5.74 2.85 6.23
C GLN A 96 -5.47 3.96 5.22
N PHE A 97 -6.50 4.60 4.65
CA PHE A 97 -6.31 5.80 3.83
C PHE A 97 -5.63 6.94 4.62
N GLU A 98 -6.03 7.14 5.87
CA GLU A 98 -5.41 8.15 6.73
C GLU A 98 -3.94 7.81 7.03
N ILE A 99 -3.64 6.54 7.32
CA ILE A 99 -2.26 6.05 7.47
C ILE A 99 -1.45 6.38 6.21
N TRP A 100 -1.99 6.11 5.02
CA TRP A 100 -1.36 6.45 3.75
C TRP A 100 -1.01 7.94 3.62
N THR A 101 -1.85 8.83 4.13
CA THR A 101 -1.64 10.27 4.02
C THR A 101 -0.65 10.85 5.03
N ASN A 102 -0.34 10.11 6.11
CA ASN A 102 0.58 10.55 7.14
C ASN A 102 2.03 10.62 6.62
N ILE A 103 2.75 11.68 6.96
CA ILE A 103 4.16 11.88 6.58
C ILE A 103 5.05 12.27 7.76
N ASP A 104 4.57 12.07 9.00
CA ASP A 104 5.22 12.54 10.24
C ASP A 104 6.50 11.75 10.56
N PHE A 105 6.83 10.74 9.76
CA PHE A 105 8.06 9.96 9.87
C PHE A 105 9.27 10.67 9.24
N VAL A 106 9.05 11.75 8.49
CA VAL A 106 10.11 12.53 7.84
C VAL A 106 10.25 13.90 8.45
N SER A 107 11.48 14.25 8.83
CA SER A 107 11.87 15.59 9.26
C SER A 107 12.81 16.22 8.24
N PHE A 108 12.52 17.45 7.82
CA PHE A 108 13.39 18.23 6.93
C PHE A 108 14.26 19.15 7.79
N GLY A 109 15.55 18.83 7.92
CA GLY A 109 16.52 19.62 8.69
C GLY A 109 17.56 20.32 7.80
N SER A 110 18.45 21.11 8.42
CA SER A 110 19.59 21.75 7.74
C SER A 110 20.53 20.73 7.08
N ASP A 111 20.59 19.52 7.63
CA ASP A 111 21.53 18.47 7.21
C ASP A 111 20.89 17.50 6.18
N GLY A 112 19.73 17.87 5.63
CA GLY A 112 18.97 17.09 4.66
C GLY A 112 17.74 16.38 5.24
N ILE A 113 17.29 15.33 4.57
CA ILE A 113 16.12 14.55 4.98
C ILE A 113 16.53 13.58 6.09
N SER A 114 15.92 13.74 7.26
CA SER A 114 16.09 12.82 8.39
C SER A 114 14.83 11.99 8.56
N LEU A 115 15.00 10.67 8.55
CA LEU A 115 13.94 9.75 8.89
C LEU A 115 13.97 9.49 10.39
N ASN A 116 12.80 9.62 11.02
CA ASN A 116 12.61 9.33 12.44
C ASN A 116 13.13 7.91 12.77
N ALA A 117 13.53 7.69 14.02
CA ALA A 117 14.03 6.40 14.52
C ALA A 117 13.05 5.24 14.24
N SER A 118 11.75 5.53 14.13
CA SER A 118 10.70 4.54 13.80
C SER A 118 10.46 4.31 12.30
N TRP A 119 11.22 4.98 11.42
CA TRP A 119 11.23 4.90 9.94
C TRP A 119 9.87 5.08 9.24
N ASP A 120 8.86 4.28 9.56
CA ASP A 120 7.48 4.39 9.10
C ASP A 120 6.55 3.47 9.93
N ARG A 121 5.57 4.05 10.65
CA ARG A 121 4.58 3.26 11.41
C ARG A 121 3.50 2.64 10.53
N MET A 122 3.41 2.98 9.23
CA MET A 122 2.42 2.43 8.31
C MET A 122 2.38 0.91 8.37
N PHE A 123 3.54 0.26 8.28
CA PHE A 123 3.61 -1.20 8.21
C PHE A 123 3.20 -1.88 9.52
N GLU A 124 3.57 -1.28 10.65
CA GLU A 124 3.15 -1.78 11.97
C GLU A 124 1.64 -1.61 12.20
N LEU A 125 1.09 -0.46 11.83
CA LEU A 125 -0.36 -0.23 11.90
C LEU A 125 -1.13 -1.14 10.93
N SER A 126 -0.53 -1.46 9.78
CA SER A 126 -1.10 -2.38 8.79
C SER A 126 -1.24 -3.82 9.31
N LEU A 127 -0.44 -4.25 10.30
CA LEU A 127 -0.61 -5.54 10.97
C LEU A 127 -1.91 -5.62 11.77
N GLY A 128 -2.30 -4.52 12.43
CA GLY A 128 -3.59 -4.45 13.13
C GLY A 128 -4.76 -4.58 12.17
N LEU A 129 -4.65 -3.92 11.00
CA LEU A 129 -5.64 -4.02 9.94
C LEU A 129 -5.70 -5.43 9.35
N GLN A 130 -4.56 -6.09 9.14
CA GLN A 130 -4.51 -7.47 8.67
C GLN A 130 -5.32 -8.41 9.58
N GLN A 131 -5.22 -8.23 10.91
CA GLN A 131 -6.02 -9.00 11.86
C GLN A 131 -7.52 -8.75 11.70
N ILE A 132 -7.93 -7.50 11.48
CA ILE A 132 -9.33 -7.14 11.23
C ILE A 132 -9.83 -7.82 9.96
N PHE A 133 -9.08 -7.77 8.85
CA PHE A 133 -9.44 -8.47 7.62
C PHE A 133 -9.57 -9.98 7.84
N HIS A 134 -8.61 -10.59 8.53
CA HIS A 134 -8.62 -12.03 8.83
C HIS A 134 -9.87 -12.44 9.61
N ASN A 135 -10.19 -11.72 10.68
CA ASN A 135 -11.35 -12.02 11.53
C ASN A 135 -12.69 -11.68 10.86
N SER A 136 -12.69 -10.74 9.90
CA SER A 136 -13.91 -10.30 9.21
C SER A 136 -14.32 -11.25 8.07
N LEU A 137 -13.35 -11.83 7.35
CA LEU A 137 -13.62 -12.58 6.12
C LEU A 137 -14.61 -13.76 6.28
N PRO A 138 -14.55 -14.59 7.34
CA PRO A 138 -15.54 -15.65 7.55
C PRO A 138 -16.98 -15.09 7.55
N HIS A 139 -17.21 -14.01 8.30
CA HIS A 139 -18.52 -13.38 8.43
C HIS A 139 -19.00 -12.67 7.15
N VAL A 140 -18.07 -12.15 6.33
CA VAL A 140 -18.40 -11.59 5.00
C VAL A 140 -19.06 -12.63 4.11
N PHE A 141 -18.63 -13.90 4.19
CA PHE A 141 -19.17 -14.97 3.35
C PHE A 141 -20.39 -15.68 3.95
N GLU A 142 -20.67 -15.48 5.24
CA GLU A 142 -21.84 -16.03 5.94
C GLU A 142 -23.13 -15.22 5.69
N GLY A 143 -23.02 -13.92 5.42
CA GLY A 143 -24.16 -13.00 5.36
C GLY A 143 -24.20 -12.08 4.14
N PRO A 144 -25.25 -11.24 4.03
CA PRO A 144 -25.32 -10.21 3.00
C PRO A 144 -24.34 -9.07 3.33
N SER A 145 -23.13 -9.17 2.78
CA SER A 145 -22.08 -8.14 2.93
C SER A 145 -21.78 -7.45 1.61
N VAL A 146 -21.58 -6.13 1.64
CA VAL A 146 -21.13 -5.36 0.47
C VAL A 146 -19.72 -5.75 0.03
N PHE A 147 -18.95 -6.40 0.91
CA PHE A 147 -17.58 -6.82 0.63
C PHE A 147 -17.46 -8.18 -0.06
N VAL A 148 -18.55 -8.93 -0.30
CA VAL A 148 -18.45 -10.24 -0.99
C VAL A 148 -17.80 -10.11 -2.37
N LYS A 149 -18.24 -9.13 -3.18
CA LYS A 149 -17.68 -8.87 -4.51
C LYS A 149 -16.20 -8.43 -4.41
N PRO A 150 -15.84 -7.38 -3.64
CA PRO A 150 -14.44 -7.05 -3.39
C PRO A 150 -13.60 -8.23 -2.91
N ALA A 151 -14.04 -9.00 -1.92
CA ALA A 151 -13.24 -10.07 -1.31
C ALA A 151 -12.93 -11.21 -2.29
N ARG A 152 -13.85 -11.51 -3.23
CA ARG A 152 -13.62 -12.50 -4.28
C ARG A 152 -12.78 -11.98 -5.44
N TYR A 153 -12.77 -10.68 -5.65
CA TYR A 153 -12.05 -10.05 -6.75
C TYR A 153 -10.57 -9.88 -6.43
N SER A 154 -9.70 -10.41 -7.31
CA SER A 154 -8.25 -10.28 -7.19
C SER A 154 -7.68 -9.31 -8.23
N PRO A 155 -7.27 -8.08 -7.86
CA PRO A 155 -6.62 -7.16 -8.80
C PRO A 155 -5.32 -7.77 -9.38
N ARG A 156 -4.69 -8.69 -8.64
CA ARG A 156 -3.51 -9.43 -9.09
C ARG A 156 -3.75 -10.16 -10.40
N THR A 157 -4.86 -10.88 -10.55
CA THR A 157 -5.12 -11.70 -11.73
C THR A 157 -5.20 -10.82 -12.98
N THR A 158 -5.85 -9.66 -12.89
CA THR A 158 -5.87 -8.67 -13.97
C THR A 158 -4.47 -8.14 -14.27
N LEU A 159 -3.70 -7.76 -13.24
CA LEU A 159 -2.33 -7.26 -13.38
C LEU A 159 -1.40 -8.30 -14.01
N VAL A 160 -1.44 -9.56 -13.59
CA VAL A 160 -0.61 -10.64 -14.16
C VAL A 160 -0.94 -10.85 -15.63
N ARG A 161 -2.23 -10.88 -15.99
CA ARG A 161 -2.69 -11.00 -17.37
C ARG A 161 -2.25 -9.81 -18.23
N ALA A 162 -2.26 -8.59 -17.70
CA ALA A 162 -1.81 -7.40 -18.40
C ALA A 162 -0.27 -7.34 -18.54
N ALA A 163 0.45 -7.78 -17.51
CA ALA A 163 1.91 -7.72 -17.48
C ALA A 163 2.55 -8.76 -18.40
N THR A 164 1.97 -9.96 -18.54
CA THR A 164 2.48 -11.04 -19.41
C THR A 164 3.97 -11.34 -19.19
N ILE A 165 4.43 -11.31 -17.94
CA ILE A 165 5.85 -11.47 -17.56
C ILE A 165 6.31 -12.91 -17.86
N SER A 166 7.45 -13.05 -18.53
CA SER A 166 8.09 -14.36 -18.77
C SER A 166 8.85 -14.88 -17.55
N ARG A 167 9.10 -16.20 -17.49
CA ARG A 167 9.97 -16.81 -16.47
C ARG A 167 11.37 -16.22 -16.46
N CYS A 168 11.97 -16.04 -17.64
CA CYS A 168 13.29 -15.42 -17.78
C CYS A 168 13.37 -14.02 -17.15
N THR A 169 12.30 -13.23 -17.25
CA THR A 169 12.24 -11.91 -16.59
C THR A 169 12.13 -12.04 -15.09
N LEU A 170 11.32 -12.97 -14.61
CA LEU A 170 11.23 -13.25 -13.18
C LEU A 170 12.59 -13.70 -12.63
N ASP A 171 13.28 -14.62 -13.29
CA ASP A 171 14.60 -15.12 -12.86
C ASP A 171 15.66 -14.01 -12.86
N LEU A 172 15.67 -13.16 -13.88
CA LEU A 172 16.53 -11.97 -13.92
C LEU A 172 16.25 -11.05 -12.73
N PHE A 173 14.98 -10.80 -12.44
CA PHE A 173 14.55 -9.94 -11.33
C PHE A 173 14.97 -10.53 -9.98
N MET A 174 14.76 -11.83 -9.78
CA MET A 174 15.16 -12.55 -8.57
C MET A 174 16.69 -12.53 -8.38
N SER A 175 17.46 -12.74 -9.45
CA SER A 175 18.93 -12.68 -9.42
C SER A 175 19.47 -11.26 -9.17
N HIS A 176 18.84 -10.24 -9.77
CA HIS A 176 19.23 -8.85 -9.58
C HIS A 176 19.09 -8.42 -8.12
N PHE A 177 17.99 -8.79 -7.48
CA PHE A 177 17.67 -8.47 -6.09
C PHE A 177 17.97 -9.62 -5.12
N ASP A 178 18.90 -10.52 -5.47
CA ASP A 178 19.22 -11.67 -4.63
C ASP A 178 19.57 -11.24 -3.19
N TYR A 179 19.08 -12.01 -2.22
CA TYR A 179 19.21 -11.68 -0.80
C TYR A 179 20.68 -11.67 -0.34
N ALA A 180 21.49 -12.60 -0.85
CA ALA A 180 22.91 -12.75 -0.53
C ALA A 180 23.81 -11.77 -1.30
N ARG A 181 23.31 -11.17 -2.38
CA ARG A 181 24.09 -10.21 -3.17
C ARG A 181 24.45 -8.94 -2.36
N PRO A 182 25.69 -8.42 -2.41
CA PRO A 182 26.04 -7.15 -1.79
C PRO A 182 25.21 -5.96 -2.30
N MET A 183 25.11 -4.91 -1.50
CA MET A 183 24.45 -3.66 -1.90
C MET A 183 25.35 -2.85 -2.83
N GLU A 184 24.92 -2.69 -4.08
CA GLU A 184 25.64 -1.96 -5.12
C GLU A 184 24.75 -0.86 -5.71
N LYS A 185 25.36 0.19 -6.29
CA LYS A 185 24.61 1.28 -6.93
C LYS A 185 23.68 0.79 -8.05
N GLY A 186 24.04 -0.30 -8.72
CA GLY A 186 23.21 -0.94 -9.75
C GLY A 186 21.86 -1.47 -9.23
N ALA A 187 21.74 -1.79 -7.94
CA ALA A 187 20.52 -2.30 -7.34
C ALA A 187 19.38 -1.25 -7.28
N LEU A 188 19.72 0.03 -7.40
CA LEU A 188 18.76 1.14 -7.45
C LEU A 188 18.09 1.29 -8.82
N GLN A 189 18.57 0.55 -9.83
CA GLN A 189 18.03 0.57 -11.18
C GLN A 189 17.00 -0.54 -11.37
N THR A 190 16.08 -0.35 -12.32
CA THR A 190 15.16 -1.41 -12.75
C THR A 190 15.96 -2.49 -13.51
N PRO A 191 15.83 -3.78 -13.17
CA PRO A 191 16.47 -4.86 -13.92
C PRO A 191 15.83 -5.00 -15.31
N LEU A 192 16.55 -4.58 -16.34
CA LEU A 192 16.14 -4.67 -17.74
C LEU A 192 16.90 -5.79 -18.46
N PRO A 193 16.32 -6.39 -19.52
CA PRO A 193 15.01 -6.12 -20.12
C PRO A 193 13.86 -6.95 -19.52
N PHE A 194 12.62 -6.45 -19.62
CA PHE A 194 11.41 -7.23 -19.34
C PHE A 194 10.94 -7.96 -20.61
N LYS A 195 11.15 -9.26 -20.69
CA LYS A 195 10.64 -10.15 -21.75
C LYS A 195 9.19 -10.57 -21.45
N ARG A 196 8.33 -10.53 -22.48
CA ARG A 196 6.87 -10.72 -22.33
C ARG A 196 6.28 -11.61 -23.42
N GLY A 197 5.08 -12.13 -23.18
CA GLY A 197 4.24 -12.82 -24.17
C GLY A 197 4.66 -14.26 -24.49
N GLU A 198 5.89 -14.64 -24.15
CA GLU A 198 6.43 -15.99 -24.30
C GLU A 198 6.85 -16.56 -22.94
N ASP A 199 6.74 -17.88 -22.77
CA ASP A 199 7.13 -18.61 -21.55
C ASP A 199 6.67 -17.89 -20.26
N LEU A 200 5.36 -17.67 -20.17
CA LEU A 200 4.77 -16.89 -19.07
C LEU A 200 5.13 -17.49 -17.71
N ALA A 201 5.47 -16.63 -16.77
CA ALA A 201 5.67 -17.01 -15.39
C ALA A 201 4.36 -17.62 -14.83
N PRO A 202 4.40 -18.81 -14.20
CA PRO A 202 3.22 -19.47 -13.65
C PRO A 202 2.39 -18.56 -12.74
N GLU A 203 1.07 -18.70 -12.77
CA GLU A 203 0.20 -17.87 -11.91
C GLU A 203 0.53 -18.07 -10.41
N GLU A 204 0.97 -19.29 -10.07
CA GLU A 204 1.45 -19.71 -8.74
C GLU A 204 2.60 -18.84 -8.21
N CYS A 205 3.45 -18.31 -9.07
CA CYS A 205 4.55 -17.43 -8.66
C CYS A 205 4.04 -16.13 -8.04
N TRP A 206 2.82 -15.72 -8.39
CA TRP A 206 2.16 -14.52 -7.88
C TRP A 206 1.12 -14.86 -6.80
N MET A 207 0.79 -16.14 -6.63
CA MET A 207 -0.18 -16.59 -5.63
C MET A 207 0.31 -16.37 -4.21
N TYR A 208 -0.67 -16.18 -3.32
CA TYR A 208 -0.45 -16.08 -1.90
C TYR A 208 -1.21 -17.21 -1.21
N HIS A 209 -0.49 -18.05 -0.47
CA HIS A 209 -1.07 -18.99 0.47
C HIS A 209 -0.76 -18.55 1.89
N SER A 210 -1.27 -17.40 2.35
CA SER A 210 -1.25 -17.16 3.80
C SER A 210 -2.30 -16.15 4.26
N TRP A 211 -3.58 -16.52 4.17
CA TRP A 211 -4.53 -15.93 5.13
C TRP A 211 -4.21 -16.35 6.57
N HIS A 212 -3.31 -17.30 6.78
CA HIS A 212 -2.70 -17.57 8.06
C HIS A 212 -1.83 -16.37 8.47
N LEU A 213 -2.05 -15.86 9.68
CA LEU A 213 -1.10 -14.96 10.34
C LEU A 213 0.26 -15.67 10.30
N VAL A 214 1.17 -15.25 9.43
CA VAL A 214 2.51 -15.84 9.37
C VAL A 214 3.14 -15.61 10.74
N ASP A 215 3.50 -16.73 11.37
CA ASP A 215 4.19 -16.76 12.65
C ASP A 215 5.48 -15.93 12.58
N ASP A 216 5.85 -15.28 13.68
CA ASP A 216 7.05 -14.42 13.78
C ASP A 216 8.37 -15.22 13.60
N GLY A 217 8.27 -16.55 13.58
CA GLY A 217 9.38 -17.49 13.42
C GLY A 217 9.83 -17.78 11.98
N GLY A 218 9.11 -17.32 10.94
CA GLY A 218 9.48 -17.58 9.55
C GLY A 218 10.81 -16.92 9.13
N PRO A 219 11.61 -17.54 8.22
CA PRO A 219 12.85 -16.93 7.74
C PRO A 219 12.61 -15.58 7.05
N ALA A 220 13.45 -14.59 7.38
CA ALA A 220 13.37 -13.24 6.80
C ALA A 220 13.55 -13.26 5.26
N GLU A 221 14.42 -14.14 4.77
CA GLU A 221 14.71 -14.34 3.35
C GLU A 221 13.48 -14.80 2.55
N GLU A 222 12.68 -15.71 3.09
CA GLU A 222 11.48 -16.19 2.40
C GLU A 222 10.41 -15.10 2.32
N SER A 223 10.27 -14.30 3.38
CA SER A 223 9.40 -13.13 3.39
C SER A 223 9.87 -12.08 2.37
N TYR A 224 11.19 -11.88 2.27
CA TYR A 224 11.81 -11.01 1.29
C TYR A 224 11.54 -11.47 -0.15
N ILE A 225 11.76 -12.75 -0.47
CA ILE A 225 11.52 -13.34 -1.79
C ILE A 225 10.05 -13.17 -2.22
N ARG A 226 9.09 -13.38 -1.31
CA ARG A 226 7.66 -13.20 -1.61
C ARG A 226 7.31 -11.74 -1.88
N ALA A 227 7.84 -10.80 -1.09
CA ALA A 227 7.67 -9.37 -1.36
C ALA A 227 8.31 -8.97 -2.70
N LEU A 228 9.48 -9.54 -3.02
CA LEU A 228 10.21 -9.28 -4.25
C LEU A 228 9.42 -9.72 -5.50
N ARG A 229 8.81 -10.91 -5.48
CA ARG A 229 7.92 -11.35 -6.58
C ARG A 229 6.76 -10.38 -6.81
N ARG A 230 6.16 -9.88 -5.73
CA ARG A 230 5.05 -8.91 -5.83
C ARG A 230 5.51 -7.57 -6.37
N LEU A 231 6.72 -7.15 -6.00
CA LEU A 231 7.34 -5.95 -6.53
C LEU A 231 7.71 -6.10 -8.01
N CYS A 232 8.14 -7.28 -8.46
CA CYS A 232 8.39 -7.57 -9.88
C CYS A 232 7.15 -7.27 -10.74
N LEU A 233 5.97 -7.69 -10.27
CA LEU A 233 4.71 -7.41 -10.94
C LEU A 233 4.45 -5.89 -11.06
N LEU A 234 4.61 -5.14 -9.96
CA LEU A 234 4.44 -3.68 -9.93
C LEU A 234 5.44 -2.97 -10.87
N MET A 235 6.72 -3.29 -10.72
CA MET A 235 7.80 -2.69 -11.51
C MET A 235 7.67 -2.98 -13.00
N SER A 236 7.02 -4.09 -13.37
CA SER A 236 6.78 -4.39 -14.79
C SER A 236 5.95 -3.32 -15.49
N PHE A 237 5.18 -2.49 -14.78
CA PHE A 237 4.39 -1.42 -15.39
C PHE A 237 5.15 -0.10 -15.54
N LEU A 238 6.37 0.01 -15.01
CA LEU A 238 7.18 1.21 -15.13
C LEU A 238 7.50 1.54 -16.60
N PRO A 239 7.60 2.83 -16.99
CA PRO A 239 7.84 3.23 -18.37
C PRO A 239 9.08 2.55 -18.98
N GLU A 240 10.19 2.47 -18.25
CA GLU A 240 11.41 1.81 -18.74
C GLU A 240 11.27 0.29 -18.90
N ALA A 241 10.34 -0.33 -18.17
CA ALA A 241 10.04 -1.77 -18.29
C ALA A 241 9.09 -2.08 -19.46
N GLN A 242 8.46 -1.05 -20.07
CA GLN A 242 7.58 -1.22 -21.23
C GLN A 242 8.34 -1.26 -22.57
N GLY A 243 9.60 -0.78 -22.62
CA GLY A 243 10.41 -0.77 -23.84
C GLY A 243 9.79 0.04 -25.00
N ASP A 244 10.06 -0.36 -26.24
CA ASP A 244 9.56 0.26 -27.47
C ASP A 244 8.12 -0.15 -27.83
N ARG A 245 7.22 -0.33 -26.85
CA ARG A 245 5.78 -0.41 -27.19
C ARG A 245 5.42 0.92 -27.87
N GLU A 246 5.25 0.89 -29.20
CA GLU A 246 4.97 2.04 -30.09
C GLU A 246 3.76 2.89 -29.65
N THR A 247 2.97 2.38 -28.70
CA THR A 247 1.95 3.11 -27.95
C THR A 247 2.24 3.06 -26.45
N SER A 248 3.11 3.96 -25.97
CA SER A 248 3.29 4.23 -24.53
C SER A 248 2.09 5.02 -24.00
N HIS A 249 0.90 4.47 -24.18
CA HIS A 249 -0.26 4.89 -23.41
C HIS A 249 -0.05 4.31 -22.01
N GLY A 250 -0.14 5.15 -20.97
CA GLY A 250 -0.05 4.72 -19.58
C GLY A 250 -1.08 3.64 -19.25
N LEU A 251 -1.14 3.25 -17.98
CA LEU A 251 -2.17 2.31 -17.51
C LEU A 251 -3.56 2.78 -17.96
N THR A 252 -4.35 1.87 -18.55
CA THR A 252 -5.76 2.14 -18.84
C THR A 252 -6.51 2.40 -17.53
N ASP A 253 -7.62 3.14 -17.58
CA ASP A 253 -8.38 3.52 -16.37
C ASP A 253 -8.75 2.30 -15.50
N ASP A 254 -9.19 1.21 -16.13
CA ASP A 254 -9.49 -0.05 -15.43
C ASP A 254 -8.27 -0.62 -14.71
N LEU A 255 -7.11 -0.59 -15.38
CA LEU A 255 -5.86 -1.12 -14.84
C LEU A 255 -5.29 -0.23 -13.74
N VAL A 256 -5.51 1.09 -13.80
CA VAL A 256 -5.18 2.03 -12.73
C VAL A 256 -5.93 1.67 -11.45
N SER A 257 -7.22 1.35 -11.55
CA SER A 257 -8.03 0.95 -10.39
C SER A 257 -7.49 -0.31 -9.71
N ASP A 258 -7.16 -1.34 -10.50
CA ASP A 258 -6.56 -2.57 -10.00
C ASP A 258 -5.17 -2.34 -9.40
N TYR A 259 -4.36 -1.52 -10.05
CA TYR A 259 -3.03 -1.17 -9.58
C TYR A 259 -3.09 -0.40 -8.25
N ALA A 260 -3.97 0.59 -8.15
CA ALA A 260 -4.21 1.37 -6.94
C ALA A 260 -4.68 0.47 -5.78
N ARG A 261 -5.59 -0.46 -6.07
CA ARG A 261 -6.06 -1.43 -5.07
C ARG A 261 -4.96 -2.39 -4.62
N TYR A 262 -4.12 -2.87 -5.54
CA TYR A 262 -3.01 -3.76 -5.23
C TYR A 262 -1.94 -3.05 -4.39
N VAL A 263 -1.61 -1.80 -4.73
CA VAL A 263 -0.73 -0.93 -3.93
C VAL A 263 -1.33 -0.69 -2.55
N PHE A 264 -2.59 -0.28 -2.47
CA PHE A 264 -3.24 0.03 -1.20
C PHE A 264 -3.20 -1.14 -0.22
N LEU A 265 -3.42 -2.36 -0.73
CA LEU A 265 -3.42 -3.59 0.04
C LEU A 265 -2.03 -4.14 0.34
N PHE A 266 -0.98 -3.60 -0.29
CA PHE A 266 0.37 -4.13 -0.14
C PHE A 266 0.90 -4.07 1.30
N PRO A 267 0.78 -2.94 2.05
CA PRO A 267 1.19 -2.90 3.44
C PRO A 267 0.41 -3.84 4.37
N VAL A 268 -0.84 -4.15 4.02
CA VAL A 268 -1.79 -4.88 4.87
C VAL A 268 -1.75 -6.39 4.63
N LEU A 269 -1.71 -6.81 3.37
CA LEU A 269 -1.84 -8.22 3.00
C LEU A 269 -0.53 -8.81 2.44
N LEU A 270 0.42 -7.95 2.05
CA LEU A 270 1.59 -8.36 1.28
C LEU A 270 2.92 -8.10 1.99
N LEU A 271 2.91 -7.49 3.18
CA LEU A 271 4.10 -7.31 4.00
C LEU A 271 3.98 -8.15 5.27
N GLU A 272 4.96 -9.03 5.46
CA GLU A 272 4.95 -9.99 6.56
C GLU A 272 5.84 -9.51 7.70
N ARG A 273 5.54 -9.98 8.91
CA ARG A 273 6.22 -9.56 10.15
C ARG A 273 7.75 -9.61 10.04
N PRO A 274 8.39 -10.64 9.46
CA PRO A 274 9.85 -10.65 9.34
C PRO A 274 10.39 -9.50 8.48
N LEU A 275 9.71 -9.14 7.39
CA LEU A 275 10.12 -8.04 6.52
C LEU A 275 9.86 -6.68 7.18
N ILE A 276 8.78 -6.54 7.95
CA ILE A 276 8.50 -5.34 8.77
C ILE A 276 9.58 -5.16 9.86
N ARG A 277 10.06 -6.25 10.46
CA ARG A 277 11.18 -6.21 11.41
C ARG A 277 12.46 -5.73 10.72
N MET A 278 12.72 -6.19 9.49
CA MET A 278 13.87 -5.73 8.71
C MET A 278 13.80 -4.22 8.38
N THR A 279 12.62 -3.68 8.05
CA THR A 279 12.49 -2.23 7.81
C THR A 279 12.76 -1.41 9.07
N LYS A 280 12.25 -1.86 10.23
CA LYS A 280 12.54 -1.25 11.54
C LYS A 280 14.03 -1.28 11.87
N GLN A 281 14.73 -2.35 11.50
CA GLN A 281 16.18 -2.50 11.67
C GLN A 281 17.01 -1.75 10.62
N ARG A 282 16.38 -0.97 9.73
CA ARG A 282 17.03 -0.27 8.60
C ARG A 282 17.88 -1.20 7.73
N ASN A 283 17.43 -2.46 7.58
CA ASN A 283 18.11 -3.42 6.72
C ASN A 283 18.11 -2.91 5.27
N PRO A 284 19.28 -2.78 4.61
CA PRO A 284 19.38 -2.21 3.26
C PRO A 284 18.51 -2.91 2.22
N LYS A 285 18.34 -4.23 2.31
CA LYS A 285 17.53 -5.01 1.37
C LYS A 285 16.05 -4.69 1.50
N ALA A 286 15.55 -4.59 2.72
CA ALA A 286 14.16 -4.21 2.95
C ALA A 286 13.88 -2.76 2.50
N LEU A 287 14.81 -1.85 2.80
CA LEU A 287 14.73 -0.46 2.34
C LEU A 287 14.74 -0.37 0.81
N LEU A 288 15.55 -1.19 0.13
CA LEU A 288 15.60 -1.26 -1.33
C LEU A 288 14.25 -1.69 -1.94
N LEU A 289 13.56 -2.68 -1.35
CA LEU A 289 12.21 -3.05 -1.81
C LEU A 289 11.22 -1.89 -1.63
N LEU A 290 11.28 -1.21 -0.49
CA LEU A 290 10.42 -0.06 -0.23
C LEU A 290 10.72 1.09 -1.19
N TYR A 291 11.98 1.31 -1.57
CA TYR A 291 12.37 2.34 -2.52
C TYR A 291 11.67 2.14 -3.86
N HIS A 292 11.83 0.93 -4.42
CA HIS A 292 11.21 0.57 -5.69
C HIS A 292 9.68 0.53 -5.60
N TYR A 293 9.14 0.11 -4.45
CA TYR A 293 7.71 0.15 -4.19
C TYR A 293 7.15 1.58 -4.22
N PHE A 294 7.73 2.52 -3.48
CA PHE A 294 7.26 3.92 -3.49
C PHE A 294 7.51 4.61 -4.83
N ARG A 295 8.60 4.25 -5.54
CA ARG A 295 8.85 4.69 -6.92
C ARG A 295 7.74 4.26 -7.86
N CYS A 296 7.30 3.01 -7.79
CA CYS A 296 6.18 2.49 -8.56
C CYS A 296 4.91 3.32 -8.34
N ILE A 297 4.62 3.70 -7.09
CA ILE A 297 3.45 4.52 -6.75
C ILE A 297 3.57 5.92 -7.34
N ARG A 298 4.71 6.60 -7.15
CA ARG A 298 4.93 7.97 -7.64
C ARG A 298 4.83 8.05 -9.17
N VAL A 299 5.35 7.04 -9.87
CA VAL A 299 5.42 7.04 -11.34
C VAL A 299 4.10 6.62 -11.97
N LEU A 300 3.39 5.63 -11.41
CA LEU A 300 2.28 4.96 -12.10
C LEU A 300 0.90 5.38 -11.63
N LEU A 301 0.74 5.83 -10.39
CA LEU A 301 -0.57 6.27 -9.92
C LEU A 301 -0.86 7.72 -10.32
N PRO A 302 -2.05 8.04 -10.83
CA PRO A 302 -2.47 9.40 -11.12
C PRO A 302 -2.52 10.28 -9.86
N ARG A 303 -2.01 11.51 -9.97
CA ARG A 303 -1.79 12.36 -8.79
C ARG A 303 -3.05 12.83 -8.10
N LYS A 304 -4.12 13.10 -8.87
CA LYS A 304 -5.35 13.71 -8.34
C LYS A 304 -6.29 12.63 -7.79
N GLU A 305 -6.36 11.51 -8.50
CA GLU A 305 -7.25 10.39 -8.23
C GLU A 305 -6.72 9.56 -7.05
N CYS A 306 -5.40 9.34 -6.99
CA CYS A 306 -4.74 8.62 -5.90
C CYS A 306 -4.07 9.56 -4.89
N TRP A 307 -4.74 10.68 -4.56
CA TRP A 307 -4.23 11.74 -3.68
C TRP A 307 -3.68 11.23 -2.34
N TRP A 308 -4.26 10.14 -1.82
CA TRP A 308 -3.91 9.52 -0.54
C TRP A 308 -2.49 8.94 -0.50
N ALA A 309 -1.91 8.55 -1.64
CA ALA A 309 -0.59 7.90 -1.69
C ALA A 309 0.57 8.83 -2.11
N GLN A 310 0.27 9.86 -2.90
CA GLN A 310 1.26 10.54 -3.74
C GLN A 310 2.34 11.28 -2.95
N LYS A 311 1.91 12.04 -1.94
CA LYS A 311 2.84 12.82 -1.11
C LYS A 311 3.79 11.90 -0.35
N ARG A 312 3.25 10.84 0.24
CA ARG A 312 4.05 9.80 0.93
C ARG A 312 5.02 9.14 -0.04
N ALA A 313 4.54 8.64 -1.18
CA ALA A 313 5.40 7.98 -2.16
C ALA A 313 6.59 8.85 -2.61
N SER A 314 6.33 10.13 -2.92
CA SER A 314 7.37 11.07 -3.34
C SER A 314 8.42 11.30 -2.25
N ILE A 315 7.98 11.51 -1.00
CA ILE A 315 8.88 11.75 0.12
C ILE A 315 9.65 10.49 0.48
N SER A 316 8.97 9.34 0.55
CA SER A 316 9.57 8.06 0.89
C SER A 316 10.62 7.63 -0.13
N GLU A 317 10.32 7.72 -1.43
CA GLU A 317 11.29 7.39 -2.49
C GLU A 317 12.54 8.26 -2.39
N MET A 318 12.37 9.57 -2.22
CA MET A 318 13.49 10.52 -2.09
C MET A 318 14.35 10.21 -0.85
N ALA A 319 13.72 10.03 0.31
CA ALA A 319 14.45 9.73 1.55
C ALA A 319 15.17 8.37 1.49
N LEU A 320 14.52 7.37 0.90
CA LEU A 320 15.09 6.04 0.69
C LEU A 320 16.30 6.08 -0.26
N TRP A 321 16.18 6.84 -1.35
CA TRP A 321 17.26 7.02 -2.31
C TRP A 321 18.51 7.57 -1.61
N GLU A 322 18.38 8.67 -0.86
CA GLU A 322 19.52 9.30 -0.18
C GLU A 322 20.23 8.34 0.79
N ILE A 323 19.46 7.51 1.50
CA ILE A 323 20.00 6.56 2.47
C ILE A 323 20.71 5.40 1.78
N LEU A 324 20.08 4.83 0.75
CA LEU A 324 20.65 3.73 -0.01
C LEU A 324 21.89 4.17 -0.81
N GLU A 325 21.89 5.37 -1.39
CA GLU A 325 23.04 5.91 -2.12
C GLU A 325 24.25 6.10 -1.20
N LYS A 326 24.05 6.60 0.02
CA LYS A 326 25.10 6.68 1.05
C LYS A 326 25.64 5.30 1.41
N GLN A 327 24.77 4.32 1.62
CA GLN A 327 25.17 2.95 1.94
C GLN A 327 25.98 2.28 0.82
N CYS A 328 25.56 2.44 -0.44
CA CYS A 328 26.31 1.94 -1.59
C CYS A 328 27.69 2.61 -1.71
N SER A 329 27.79 3.90 -1.40
CA SER A 329 29.06 4.63 -1.45
C SER A 329 30.04 4.20 -0.36
N MET A 330 29.55 3.89 0.85
CA MET A 330 30.39 3.39 1.94
C MET A 330 30.85 1.94 1.72
N ALA A 331 30.02 1.09 1.12
CA ALA A 331 30.38 -0.30 0.79
C ALA A 331 31.49 -0.40 -0.27
N GLY A 332 31.59 0.59 -1.17
CA GLY A 332 32.68 0.69 -2.15
C GLY A 332 34.02 1.18 -1.59
N GLN A 333 34.10 1.55 -0.30
CA GLN A 333 35.29 2.08 0.35
C GLN A 333 35.91 1.13 1.39
N SER A 334 35.50 -0.15 1.43
CA SER A 334 36.14 -1.14 2.31
C SER A 334 37.64 -1.28 1.97
N PRO A 335 38.55 -1.04 2.93
CA PRO A 335 39.98 -1.06 2.67
C PRO A 335 40.47 -2.49 2.43
N THR A 336 41.19 -2.68 1.33
CA THR A 336 42.01 -3.85 1.01
C THR A 336 43.13 -4.07 2.02
#